data_AF-A0A7K2KXZ4-F1
#
_entry.id   AF-A0A7K2KXZ4-F1
#
_cell.length_a   1.000
_cell.length_b   1.000
_cell.length_c   1.000
_cell.angle_alpha   90.00
_cell.angle_beta   90.00
_cell.angle_gamma   90.00
#
_symmetry.space_group_name_H-M   'P 1'
#
loop_
_entity.id
_entity.type
_entity.pdbx_description
1 polymer ?
#
loop_
_entity_poly.entity_id
_entity_poly.type
_entity_poly.pdbx_seq_one_letter_code
_entity_poly.pdbx_strand_id
1 'polypeptide(L)'
;MTRPHGRPPLRPFAALAVAAGLLGLLAAPSGAPSPAGPRTAPVAAAENTATVFYWTKTRNWAQYKLHWAPDGGSWTTVPGTAMEAACTDWVKKTVTLGAATGLQATFTNGTGTWDNNGGRNYALGTGSLTVKDGVIAHSDPCAGTGPEPTPTPGAKATVYYSTEALGWSTANIHYQPAGGAWTTAPGVGMQAACAGWWKREVDLGTAASLKAAFNNGNGTWDNNGGADYTIGPGVSTVRNNAVTANASDPCAAEVPDTRAPTAPTKVTATADGVTVLLTWDPATDDKGVTKYQVTRVGGSGGSV
;
A
#
# COMPACT_ATOMS: atom_id res chain seq x y z
N MET A 1 -41.60 -27.45 73.67
CA MET A 1 -40.77 -28.14 72.67
C MET A 1 -39.58 -27.25 72.32
N THR A 2 -38.40 -27.86 72.26
CA THR A 2 -37.05 -27.34 72.01
C THR A 2 -36.49 -26.27 72.97
N ARG A 3 -35.65 -26.80 73.87
CA ARG A 3 -34.85 -26.22 74.96
C ARG A 3 -33.56 -25.51 74.48
N PRO A 4 -32.87 -24.79 75.39
CA PRO A 4 -32.00 -23.63 75.11
C PRO A 4 -30.51 -23.88 75.46
N HIS A 5 -29.74 -22.78 75.51
CA HIS A 5 -28.44 -22.60 76.20
C HIS A 5 -27.19 -23.03 75.41
N GLY A 6 -26.05 -22.36 75.48
CA GLY A 6 -25.62 -21.25 76.32
C GLY A 6 -24.24 -20.72 75.90
N ARG A 7 -23.96 -19.47 76.30
CA ARG A 7 -22.62 -18.84 76.42
C ARG A 7 -21.83 -19.50 77.58
N PRO A 8 -20.57 -19.08 77.93
CA PRO A 8 -19.40 -18.55 77.21
C PRO A 8 -18.11 -19.35 77.60
N PRO A 9 -16.98 -18.74 78.04
CA PRO A 9 -15.74 -18.32 77.33
C PRO A 9 -14.50 -19.18 77.71
N LEU A 10 -13.28 -18.86 77.24
CA LEU A 10 -11.98 -18.88 77.99
C LEU A 10 -10.73 -18.92 77.06
N ARG A 11 -9.79 -17.99 77.29
CA ARG A 11 -8.32 -18.17 77.12
C ARG A 11 -7.76 -18.84 78.41
N PRO A 12 -6.44 -19.05 78.71
CA PRO A 12 -5.16 -19.12 77.96
C PRO A 12 -4.23 -20.31 78.41
N PHE A 13 -2.92 -20.24 78.08
CA PHE A 13 -1.71 -20.93 78.64
C PHE A 13 -1.37 -22.33 78.10
N ALA A 14 -0.13 -22.84 78.06
CA ALA A 14 1.29 -22.40 77.98
C ALA A 14 2.13 -23.64 78.36
N ALA A 15 3.22 -23.97 77.65
CA ALA A 15 4.34 -24.86 78.06
C ALA A 15 5.20 -25.15 76.82
N LEU A 16 6.53 -25.33 76.82
CA LEU A 16 7.61 -25.27 77.81
C LEU A 16 8.91 -25.09 76.99
N ALA A 17 9.99 -24.66 77.63
CA ALA A 17 11.27 -24.26 77.03
C ALA A 17 12.37 -25.35 77.04
N VAL A 18 13.50 -25.02 76.38
CA VAL A 18 14.91 -25.47 76.56
C VAL A 18 15.33 -26.79 75.89
N ALA A 19 16.55 -27.05 75.40
CA ALA A 19 17.62 -26.40 74.61
C ALA A 19 18.79 -27.44 74.53
N ALA A 20 19.78 -27.19 73.65
CA ALA A 20 21.04 -27.92 73.40
C ALA A 20 20.91 -29.15 72.46
N GLY A 21 21.69 -29.34 71.38
CA GLY A 21 22.92 -28.72 70.90
C GLY A 21 23.96 -29.82 70.67
N LEU A 22 24.30 -30.16 69.41
CA LEU A 22 25.54 -30.87 69.06
C LEU A 22 25.82 -30.83 67.55
N LEU A 23 27.02 -30.34 67.21
CA LEU A 23 27.63 -30.28 65.87
C LEU A 23 27.86 -31.68 65.28
N GLY A 24 27.62 -31.81 63.96
CA GLY A 24 28.12 -32.92 63.16
C GLY A 24 28.35 -32.49 61.71
N LEU A 25 29.61 -32.52 61.26
CA LEU A 25 30.05 -32.27 59.87
C LEU A 25 29.45 -33.31 58.90
N LEU A 26 28.84 -32.87 57.80
CA LEU A 26 28.69 -33.68 56.59
C LEU A 26 28.92 -32.85 55.31
N ALA A 27 29.60 -33.49 54.36
CA ALA A 27 30.36 -32.93 53.24
C ALA A 27 29.53 -32.24 52.14
N ALA A 28 30.14 -31.23 51.51
CA ALA A 28 29.67 -30.63 50.27
C ALA A 28 29.95 -31.58 49.08
N PRO A 29 28.99 -31.75 48.14
CA PRO A 29 29.33 -32.27 46.82
C PRO A 29 29.88 -31.12 45.96
N SER A 30 31.09 -31.31 45.47
CA SER A 30 31.78 -30.50 44.47
C SER A 30 31.05 -30.59 43.12
N GLY A 31 30.02 -29.78 42.92
CA GLY A 31 29.43 -29.53 41.61
C GLY A 31 29.92 -28.18 41.08
N ALA A 32 30.77 -28.19 40.05
CA ALA A 32 31.22 -26.97 39.39
C ALA A 32 30.02 -26.14 38.89
N PRO A 33 30.01 -24.80 39.05
CA PRO A 33 28.99 -23.97 38.44
C PRO A 33 29.13 -24.06 36.91
N SER A 34 28.08 -24.54 36.25
CA SER A 34 27.96 -24.40 34.79
C SER A 34 28.02 -22.91 34.45
N PRO A 35 28.82 -22.48 33.45
CA PRO A 35 28.81 -21.09 33.03
C PRO A 35 27.42 -20.78 32.48
N ALA A 36 26.73 -19.85 33.12
CA ALA A 36 25.50 -19.28 32.59
C ALA A 36 25.81 -18.77 31.17
N GLY A 37 25.15 -19.36 30.16
CA GLY A 37 25.24 -18.88 28.80
C GLY A 37 24.91 -17.38 28.73
N PRO A 38 25.48 -16.64 27.77
CA PRO A 38 25.23 -15.21 27.66
C PRO A 38 23.72 -14.97 27.56
N ARG A 39 23.17 -14.27 28.56
CA ARG A 39 21.80 -13.77 28.48
C ARG A 39 21.78 -12.77 27.32
N THR A 40 21.19 -13.17 26.21
CA THR A 40 20.84 -12.27 25.13
C THR A 40 19.93 -11.20 25.72
N ALA A 41 20.45 -9.99 25.91
CA ALA A 41 19.59 -8.85 26.19
C ALA A 41 18.58 -8.74 25.03
N PRO A 42 17.28 -8.50 25.30
CA PRO A 42 16.35 -8.24 24.22
C PRO A 42 16.84 -7.01 23.47
N VAL A 43 17.15 -7.19 22.18
CA VAL A 43 17.37 -6.08 21.25
C VAL A 43 16.08 -5.26 21.26
N ALA A 44 16.18 -3.96 21.56
CA ALA A 44 15.03 -3.05 21.47
C ALA A 44 14.44 -3.18 20.06
N ALA A 45 13.14 -3.50 19.98
CA ALA A 45 12.44 -3.56 18.70
C ALA A 45 12.61 -2.23 17.97
N ALA A 46 12.94 -2.27 16.68
CA ALA A 46 13.02 -1.07 15.86
C ALA A 46 11.68 -0.33 15.92
N GLU A 47 11.71 0.92 16.37
CA GLU A 47 10.50 1.74 16.48
C GLU A 47 10.07 2.21 15.09
N ASN A 48 8.78 2.08 14.78
CA ASN A 48 8.22 2.65 13.57
C ASN A 48 8.26 4.17 13.66
N THR A 49 8.63 4.81 12.55
CA THR A 49 8.61 6.28 12.41
C THR A 49 7.89 6.68 11.14
N ALA A 50 7.37 7.89 11.12
CA ALA A 50 6.79 8.52 9.93
C ALA A 50 7.39 9.92 9.76
N THR A 51 7.92 10.23 8.58
CA THR A 51 8.29 11.59 8.18
C THR A 51 7.20 12.15 7.27
N VAL A 52 6.35 13.00 7.84
CA VAL A 52 5.18 13.56 7.16
C VAL A 52 5.54 14.91 6.54
N PHE A 53 5.57 14.96 5.22
CA PHE A 53 5.69 16.15 4.39
C PHE A 53 4.31 16.70 4.01
N TYR A 54 4.14 18.02 4.08
CA TYR A 54 2.89 18.69 3.74
C TYR A 54 3.13 19.85 2.78
N TRP A 55 2.34 19.88 1.70
CA TRP A 55 2.44 20.89 0.64
C TRP A 55 1.86 22.23 1.10
N THR A 56 2.63 23.30 0.94
CA THR A 56 2.29 24.63 1.49
C THR A 56 1.81 25.64 0.46
N LYS A 57 2.16 25.46 -0.83
CA LYS A 57 1.93 26.46 -1.89
C LYS A 57 0.48 26.94 -1.99
N THR A 58 -0.47 26.01 -1.91
CA THR A 58 -1.90 26.29 -2.05
C THR A 58 -2.59 26.67 -0.74
N ARG A 59 -1.88 26.55 0.40
CA ARG A 59 -2.45 26.78 1.74
C ARG A 59 -2.17 28.17 2.27
N ASN A 60 -0.98 28.71 1.98
CA ASN A 60 -0.58 30.06 2.35
C ASN A 60 -0.78 30.37 3.86
N TRP A 61 -0.50 29.40 4.73
CA TRP A 61 -0.52 29.60 6.19
C TRP A 61 0.82 30.14 6.69
N ALA A 62 0.77 30.98 7.72
CA ALA A 62 1.97 31.51 8.38
C ALA A 62 2.71 30.45 9.20
N GLN A 63 2.01 29.42 9.67
CA GLN A 63 2.57 28.27 10.39
C GLN A 63 1.88 26.99 9.93
N TYR A 64 2.57 25.87 10.07
CA TYR A 64 2.04 24.55 9.79
C TYR A 64 2.30 23.66 11.00
N LYS A 65 1.23 23.05 11.51
CA LYS A 65 1.31 22.09 12.61
C LYS A 65 0.67 20.77 12.19
N LEU A 66 1.29 19.68 12.65
CA LEU A 66 0.79 18.33 12.55
C LEU A 66 0.13 17.96 13.88
N HIS A 67 -1.18 17.74 13.86
CA HIS A 67 -1.93 17.15 14.96
C HIS A 67 -2.28 15.72 14.56
N TRP A 68 -1.78 14.76 15.33
CA TRP A 68 -1.78 13.35 14.96
C TRP A 68 -1.97 12.43 16.17
N ALA A 69 -2.31 11.17 15.90
CA ALA A 69 -2.34 10.05 16.83
C ALA A 69 -1.79 8.80 16.12
N PRO A 70 -0.83 8.04 16.69
CA PRO A 70 -0.52 6.71 16.18
C PRO A 70 -1.79 5.84 16.19
N ASP A 71 -1.90 4.86 15.30
CA ASP A 71 -3.06 3.96 15.28
C ASP A 71 -3.21 3.24 16.64
N GLY A 72 -4.41 3.36 17.25
CA GLY A 72 -4.67 2.88 18.61
C GLY A 72 -4.07 3.72 19.74
N GLY A 73 -3.38 4.81 19.41
CA GLY A 73 -2.76 5.76 20.34
C GLY A 73 -3.63 6.98 20.65
N SER A 74 -3.06 7.89 21.44
CA SER A 74 -3.70 9.17 21.81
C SER A 74 -3.30 10.30 20.86
N TRP A 75 -4.23 11.23 20.64
CA TRP A 75 -3.95 12.45 19.88
C TRP A 75 -3.00 13.37 20.65
N THR A 76 -2.09 14.01 19.90
CA THR A 76 -1.31 15.16 20.37
C THR A 76 -2.21 16.26 20.95
N THR A 77 -1.71 17.08 21.87
CA THR A 77 -2.48 18.23 22.38
C THR A 77 -2.74 19.25 21.27
N VAL A 78 -3.95 19.80 21.18
CA VAL A 78 -4.29 20.86 20.21
C VAL A 78 -3.44 22.10 20.46
N PRO A 79 -2.89 22.77 19.42
CA PRO A 79 -3.11 22.56 17.98
C PRO A 79 -2.11 21.60 17.29
N GLY A 80 -1.51 20.68 18.03
CA GLY A 80 -0.50 19.77 17.52
C GLY A 80 0.91 20.36 17.55
N THR A 81 1.82 19.65 16.87
CA THR A 81 3.26 19.94 16.89
C THR A 81 3.69 20.72 15.66
N ALA A 82 4.61 21.68 15.82
CA ALA A 82 5.13 22.46 14.71
C ALA A 82 5.87 21.58 13.69
N MET A 83 5.59 21.82 12.41
CA MET A 83 6.32 21.28 11.27
C MET A 83 7.44 22.25 10.86
N GLU A 84 8.58 21.71 10.44
CA GLU A 84 9.75 22.48 10.01
C GLU A 84 9.81 22.59 8.48
N ALA A 85 10.50 23.60 7.96
CA ALA A 85 10.73 23.71 6.52
C ALA A 85 11.53 22.51 5.99
N ALA A 86 11.13 21.96 4.84
CA ALA A 86 11.80 20.81 4.23
C ALA A 86 12.53 21.21 2.94
N CYS A 87 11.78 21.54 1.90
CA CYS A 87 12.25 22.08 0.63
C CYS A 87 11.19 23.03 0.06
N THR A 88 11.41 23.61 -1.12
CA THR A 88 10.48 24.58 -1.74
C THR A 88 9.05 24.05 -1.73
N ASP A 89 8.13 24.85 -1.19
CA ASP A 89 6.70 24.52 -1.08
C ASP A 89 6.35 23.32 -0.17
N TRP A 90 7.28 22.83 0.68
CA TRP A 90 7.05 21.71 1.61
C TRP A 90 7.54 21.98 3.03
N VAL A 91 6.74 21.59 4.02
CA VAL A 91 7.15 21.43 5.43
C VAL A 91 7.15 19.96 5.81
N LYS A 92 7.87 19.56 6.86
CA LYS A 92 7.90 18.19 7.36
C LYS A 92 7.80 18.06 8.88
N LYS A 93 7.44 16.88 9.34
CA LYS A 93 7.59 16.45 10.74
C LYS A 93 7.87 14.96 10.81
N THR A 94 8.96 14.57 11.47
CA THR A 94 9.20 13.18 11.83
C THR A 94 8.56 12.88 13.18
N VAL A 95 7.82 11.78 13.26
CA VAL A 95 7.11 11.31 14.45
C VAL A 95 7.45 9.85 14.73
N THR A 96 7.55 9.51 16.02
CA THR A 96 7.75 8.13 16.48
C THR A 96 6.40 7.49 16.76
N LEU A 97 6.16 6.33 16.14
CA LEU A 97 4.91 5.58 16.22
C LEU A 97 5.01 4.37 17.16
N GLY A 98 6.21 4.03 17.64
CA GLY A 98 6.45 2.84 18.45
C GLY A 98 6.11 1.58 17.63
N ALA A 99 5.20 0.74 18.13
CA ALA A 99 4.75 -0.45 17.41
C ALA A 99 3.63 -0.18 16.38
N ALA A 100 3.04 1.02 16.36
CA ALA A 100 1.96 1.32 15.43
C ALA A 100 2.48 1.35 13.99
N THR A 101 1.70 0.81 13.05
CA THR A 101 2.03 0.73 11.62
C THR A 101 1.53 1.93 10.82
N GLY A 102 0.95 2.92 11.50
CA GLY A 102 0.37 4.10 10.91
C GLY A 102 -0.08 5.12 11.96
N LEU A 103 -0.67 6.21 11.47
CA LEU A 103 -1.20 7.30 12.26
C LEU A 103 -2.41 7.95 11.58
N GLN A 104 -3.32 8.48 12.40
CA GLN A 104 -4.27 9.50 11.98
C GLN A 104 -3.61 10.87 12.08
N ALA A 105 -3.84 11.73 11.10
CA ALA A 105 -3.23 13.05 11.01
C ALA A 105 -4.19 14.11 10.49
N THR A 106 -3.97 15.34 10.95
CA THR A 106 -4.61 16.57 10.47
C THR A 106 -3.57 17.69 10.48
N PHE A 107 -3.76 18.68 9.63
CA PHE A 107 -2.87 19.84 9.53
C PHE A 107 -3.60 21.11 9.97
N THR A 108 -2.93 22.01 10.65
CA THR A 108 -3.52 23.29 11.08
C THR A 108 -2.56 24.44 10.96
N ASN A 109 -3.12 25.64 10.74
CA ASN A 109 -2.37 26.90 10.81
C ASN A 109 -2.03 27.33 12.25
N GLY A 110 -2.49 26.58 13.26
CA GLY A 110 -2.27 26.86 14.67
C GLY A 110 -3.25 27.88 15.28
N THR A 111 -4.10 28.52 14.49
CA THR A 111 -5.06 29.56 14.90
C THR A 111 -6.50 29.23 14.53
N GLY A 112 -6.80 27.94 14.32
CA GLY A 112 -8.17 27.42 14.16
C GLY A 112 -8.57 27.07 12.72
N THR A 113 -7.71 27.26 11.73
CA THR A 113 -7.92 26.68 10.39
C THR A 113 -7.35 25.28 10.34
N TRP A 114 -8.15 24.33 9.86
CA TRP A 114 -7.80 22.90 9.82
C TRP A 114 -7.95 22.34 8.42
N ASP A 115 -7.01 21.48 8.06
CA ASP A 115 -7.19 20.48 7.02
C ASP A 115 -7.33 19.11 7.70
N ASN A 116 -8.57 18.65 7.81
CA ASN A 116 -8.95 17.36 8.34
C ASN A 116 -9.55 16.44 7.26
N ASN A 117 -9.21 16.68 5.98
CA ASN A 117 -9.69 15.87 4.85
C ASN A 117 -11.23 15.75 4.80
N GLY A 118 -11.94 16.87 5.06
CA GLY A 118 -13.40 16.89 5.11
C GLY A 118 -13.98 16.10 6.29
N GLY A 119 -13.29 16.09 7.43
CA GLY A 119 -13.71 15.40 8.66
C GLY A 119 -13.26 13.94 8.76
N ARG A 120 -12.59 13.39 7.73
CA ARG A 120 -12.12 12.00 7.69
C ARG A 120 -10.75 11.80 8.34
N ASN A 121 -9.99 12.88 8.50
CA ASN A 121 -8.55 12.87 8.78
C ASN A 121 -7.74 12.18 7.67
N TYR A 122 -6.42 12.24 7.79
CA TYR A 122 -5.48 11.52 6.95
C TYR A 122 -5.03 10.25 7.66
N ALA A 123 -5.27 9.10 7.06
CA ALA A 123 -4.68 7.83 7.49
C ALA A 123 -3.32 7.68 6.79
N LEU A 124 -2.24 7.83 7.55
CA LEU A 124 -0.88 7.78 7.05
C LEU A 124 -0.17 6.51 7.58
N GLY A 125 0.77 5.98 6.81
CA GLY A 125 1.57 4.81 7.18
C GLY A 125 2.85 5.14 7.96
N THR A 126 3.90 4.35 7.71
CA THR A 126 5.27 4.61 8.19
C THR A 126 6.17 5.14 7.05
N GLY A 127 7.38 5.58 7.38
CA GLY A 127 8.35 6.07 6.40
C GLY A 127 8.06 7.51 5.91
N SER A 128 8.58 7.87 4.74
CA SER A 128 8.37 9.20 4.15
C SER A 128 7.00 9.30 3.48
N LEU A 129 6.20 10.25 3.91
CA LEU A 129 4.79 10.44 3.54
C LEU A 129 4.61 11.87 3.05
N THR A 130 3.91 12.08 1.95
CA THR A 130 3.52 13.39 1.44
C THR A 130 2.02 13.51 1.48
N VAL A 131 1.54 14.67 1.89
CA VAL A 131 0.15 15.08 1.73
C VAL A 131 0.14 16.36 0.88
N LYS A 132 -0.40 16.24 -0.33
CA LYS A 132 -0.53 17.35 -1.29
C LYS A 132 -1.95 17.43 -1.79
N ASP A 133 -2.60 18.57 -1.52
CA ASP A 133 -3.96 18.86 -1.98
C ASP A 133 -4.96 17.73 -1.67
N GLY A 134 -4.84 17.11 -0.48
CA GLY A 134 -5.69 16.01 -0.04
C GLY A 134 -5.23 14.60 -0.46
N VAL A 135 -4.24 14.50 -1.34
CA VAL A 135 -3.69 13.22 -1.83
C VAL A 135 -2.50 12.80 -0.98
N ILE A 136 -2.50 11.54 -0.56
CA ILE A 136 -1.39 10.91 0.18
C ILE A 136 -0.50 10.15 -0.81
N ALA A 137 0.82 10.33 -0.72
CA ALA A 137 1.80 9.49 -1.42
C ALA A 137 3.00 9.20 -0.51
N HIS A 138 3.62 8.02 -0.59
CA HIS A 138 4.78 7.70 0.25
C HIS A 138 6.06 8.02 -0.53
N SER A 139 6.61 9.22 -0.36
CA SER A 139 7.86 9.64 -1.00
C SER A 139 8.50 10.77 -0.21
N ASP A 140 9.80 10.96 -0.38
CA ASP A 140 10.47 12.21 0.03
C ASP A 140 10.43 13.19 -1.16
N PRO A 141 9.66 14.30 -1.09
CA PRO A 141 9.57 15.28 -2.17
C PRO A 141 10.86 16.09 -2.33
N CYS A 142 11.79 15.98 -1.39
CA CYS A 142 13.08 16.66 -1.38
C CYS A 142 14.24 15.73 -1.79
N ALA A 143 13.97 14.46 -2.11
CA ALA A 143 14.98 13.54 -2.67
C ALA A 143 15.35 13.99 -4.10
N GLY A 144 16.38 14.82 -4.21
CA GLY A 144 16.86 15.41 -5.47
C GLY A 144 17.47 16.80 -5.33
N THR A 145 17.42 17.45 -4.17
CA THR A 145 17.99 18.81 -3.97
C THR A 145 19.49 18.83 -3.67
N GLY A 146 20.22 17.72 -3.88
CA GLY A 146 21.69 17.68 -3.85
C GLY A 146 22.27 18.01 -5.23
N PRO A 147 23.56 18.37 -5.35
CA PRO A 147 24.20 18.51 -6.65
C PRO A 147 24.16 17.14 -7.36
N GLU A 148 23.30 17.03 -8.36
CA GLU A 148 23.11 15.82 -9.15
C GLU A 148 24.33 15.65 -10.08
N PRO A 149 25.03 14.50 -10.06
CA PRO A 149 25.99 14.20 -11.11
C PRO A 149 25.22 14.10 -12.43
N THR A 150 25.72 14.78 -13.46
CA THR A 150 25.14 14.85 -14.81
C THR A 150 24.54 13.50 -15.24
N PRO A 151 23.23 13.42 -15.58
CA PRO A 151 22.61 12.14 -15.89
C PRO A 151 23.20 11.60 -17.19
N THR A 152 23.87 10.45 -17.10
CA THR A 152 24.08 9.59 -18.27
C THR A 152 22.70 9.01 -18.61
N PRO A 153 22.25 8.96 -19.88
CA PRO A 153 20.96 8.37 -20.23
C PRO A 153 20.90 6.90 -19.76
N GLY A 154 20.32 6.69 -18.59
CA GLY A 154 20.17 5.39 -17.97
C GLY A 154 18.96 4.65 -18.52
N ALA A 155 19.00 3.33 -18.46
CA ALA A 155 17.82 2.53 -18.76
C ALA A 155 16.70 2.87 -17.75
N LYS A 156 15.46 2.93 -18.22
CA LYS A 156 14.29 3.22 -17.38
C LYS A 156 13.32 2.04 -17.41
N ALA A 157 12.69 1.76 -16.28
CA ALA A 157 11.58 0.82 -16.17
C ALA A 157 10.28 1.60 -15.93
N THR A 158 9.29 1.41 -16.80
CA THR A 158 7.92 1.88 -16.57
C THR A 158 7.12 0.72 -16.01
N VAL A 159 6.76 0.80 -14.73
CA VAL A 159 6.09 -0.28 -14.00
C VAL A 159 4.63 0.07 -13.79
N TYR A 160 3.75 -0.79 -14.30
CA TYR A 160 2.33 -0.79 -14.01
C TYR A 160 2.02 -1.92 -13.00
N TYR A 161 1.37 -1.60 -11.88
CA TYR A 161 0.94 -2.57 -10.87
C TYR A 161 -0.57 -2.57 -10.74
N SER A 162 -1.19 -3.75 -10.82
CA SER A 162 -2.64 -3.92 -10.71
C SER A 162 -3.04 -4.14 -9.26
N THR A 163 -3.84 -3.22 -8.70
CA THR A 163 -4.45 -3.39 -7.36
C THR A 163 -5.89 -3.87 -7.40
N GLU A 164 -6.45 -4.13 -8.58
CA GLU A 164 -7.86 -4.49 -8.78
C GLU A 164 -8.32 -5.66 -7.89
N ALA A 165 -7.54 -6.75 -7.86
CA ALA A 165 -7.86 -7.93 -7.04
C ALA A 165 -7.56 -7.74 -5.54
N LEU A 166 -6.84 -6.67 -5.17
CA LEU A 166 -6.33 -6.43 -3.82
C LEU A 166 -7.15 -5.39 -3.06
N GLY A 167 -7.97 -4.58 -3.75
CA GLY A 167 -8.77 -3.52 -3.14
C GLY A 167 -7.94 -2.37 -2.55
N TRP A 168 -6.68 -2.22 -2.96
CA TRP A 168 -5.83 -1.13 -2.44
C TRP A 168 -6.20 0.21 -3.07
N SER A 169 -6.34 1.23 -2.23
CA SER A 169 -6.57 2.63 -2.60
C SER A 169 -5.29 3.43 -2.80
N THR A 170 -4.14 2.85 -2.47
CA THR A 170 -2.78 3.39 -2.62
C THR A 170 -1.82 2.26 -2.97
N ALA A 171 -0.79 2.55 -3.75
CA ALA A 171 0.27 1.58 -4.04
C ALA A 171 1.65 2.26 -3.97
N ASN A 172 2.63 1.56 -3.42
CA ASN A 172 4.03 1.94 -3.43
C ASN A 172 4.85 0.82 -4.08
N ILE A 173 5.96 1.20 -4.71
CA ILE A 173 7.00 0.27 -5.16
C ILE A 173 8.24 0.46 -4.29
N HIS A 174 8.59 -0.59 -3.56
CA HIS A 174 9.87 -0.72 -2.86
C HIS A 174 10.79 -1.52 -3.77
N TYR A 175 11.94 -0.96 -4.17
CA TYR A 175 12.77 -1.59 -5.19
C TYR A 175 14.26 -1.44 -4.93
N GLN A 176 15.03 -2.30 -5.59
CA GLN A 176 16.49 -2.29 -5.64
C GLN A 176 16.92 -2.51 -7.10
N PRO A 177 17.47 -1.52 -7.80
CA PRO A 177 18.17 -1.77 -9.06
C PRO A 177 19.28 -2.79 -8.85
N ALA A 178 19.52 -3.68 -9.81
CA ALA A 178 20.50 -4.75 -9.67
C ALA A 178 21.89 -4.17 -9.33
N GLY A 179 22.48 -4.64 -8.22
CA GLY A 179 23.76 -4.13 -7.68
C GLY A 179 23.65 -2.83 -6.86
N GLY A 180 22.46 -2.24 -6.75
CA GLY A 180 22.17 -1.06 -5.93
C GLY A 180 21.66 -1.40 -4.52
N ALA A 181 21.19 -0.38 -3.80
CA ALA A 181 20.52 -0.53 -2.51
C ALA A 181 18.99 -0.56 -2.69
N TRP A 182 18.29 -1.21 -1.76
CA TRP A 182 16.84 -1.06 -1.64
C TRP A 182 16.49 0.38 -1.28
N THR A 183 15.41 0.89 -1.86
CA THR A 183 14.73 2.10 -1.36
C THR A 183 14.40 1.93 0.13
N THR A 184 14.31 2.99 0.92
CA THR A 184 13.83 2.86 2.31
C THR A 184 12.36 2.42 2.32
N ALA A 185 11.99 1.46 3.16
CA ALA A 185 10.59 1.03 3.29
C ALA A 185 9.69 2.21 3.74
N PRO A 186 8.45 2.34 3.21
CA PRO A 186 7.76 1.40 2.32
C PRO A 186 8.07 1.56 0.82
N GLY A 187 9.15 2.25 0.44
CA GLY A 187 9.50 2.52 -0.95
C GLY A 187 8.94 3.84 -1.43
N VAL A 188 8.65 3.92 -2.73
CA VAL A 188 8.22 5.15 -3.40
C VAL A 188 6.80 5.00 -3.95
N GLY A 189 5.95 6.00 -3.74
CA GLY A 189 4.54 5.97 -4.15
C GLY A 189 4.34 5.84 -5.65
N MET A 190 3.33 5.10 -6.07
CA MET A 190 2.92 5.01 -7.47
C MET A 190 1.80 6.01 -7.74
N GLN A 191 1.66 6.44 -8.99
CA GLN A 191 0.57 7.32 -9.44
C GLN A 191 -0.58 6.48 -9.99
N ALA A 192 -1.84 6.85 -9.72
CA ALA A 192 -2.97 6.21 -10.39
C ALA A 192 -2.89 6.47 -11.90
N ALA A 193 -2.98 5.40 -12.72
CA ALA A 193 -2.87 5.49 -14.17
C ALA A 193 -4.25 5.35 -14.84
N CYS A 194 -4.98 4.30 -14.49
CA CYS A 194 -6.37 4.07 -14.86
C CYS A 194 -7.02 3.15 -13.81
N ALA A 195 -8.30 2.80 -13.98
CA ALA A 195 -9.02 1.97 -13.03
C ALA A 195 -8.26 0.68 -12.72
N GLY A 196 -7.93 0.45 -11.44
CA GLY A 196 -7.20 -0.74 -10.98
C GLY A 196 -5.69 -0.74 -11.24
N TRP A 197 -5.13 0.26 -11.94
CA TRP A 197 -3.72 0.30 -12.33
C TRP A 197 -2.97 1.51 -11.76
N TRP A 198 -1.79 1.24 -11.20
CA TRP A 198 -0.85 2.23 -10.69
C TRP A 198 0.44 2.21 -11.50
N LYS A 199 1.07 3.37 -11.70
CA LYS A 199 2.26 3.54 -12.53
C LYS A 199 3.40 4.21 -11.77
N ARG A 200 4.63 3.75 -12.00
CA ARG A 200 5.86 4.46 -11.62
C ARG A 200 6.93 4.25 -12.67
N GLU A 201 7.62 5.33 -13.03
CA GLU A 201 8.89 5.26 -13.76
C GLU A 201 10.04 5.15 -12.75
N VAL A 202 10.93 4.18 -12.97
CA VAL A 202 12.12 3.94 -12.16
C VAL A 202 13.34 4.11 -13.04
N ASP A 203 14.30 4.90 -12.55
CA ASP A 203 15.62 4.99 -13.16
C ASP A 203 16.48 3.79 -12.74
N LEU A 204 17.00 3.06 -13.71
CA LEU A 204 17.90 1.92 -13.47
C LEU A 204 19.38 2.33 -13.59
N GLY A 205 19.68 3.52 -14.10
CA GLY A 205 21.04 3.88 -14.49
C GLY A 205 21.60 2.86 -15.47
N THR A 206 22.66 2.15 -15.06
CA THR A 206 23.29 1.07 -15.86
C THR A 206 22.77 -0.33 -15.51
N ALA A 207 21.87 -0.47 -14.53
CA ALA A 207 21.32 -1.76 -14.15
C ALA A 207 20.38 -2.31 -15.24
N ALA A 208 20.47 -3.61 -15.50
CA ALA A 208 19.62 -4.30 -16.48
C ALA A 208 18.25 -4.72 -15.92
N SER A 209 18.05 -4.59 -14.60
CA SER A 209 16.82 -4.95 -13.92
C SER A 209 16.77 -4.34 -12.52
N LEU A 210 15.62 -4.49 -11.87
CA LEU A 210 15.43 -4.26 -10.44
C LEU A 210 14.71 -5.46 -9.80
N LYS A 211 14.91 -5.61 -8.48
CA LYS A 211 14.01 -6.36 -7.60
C LYS A 211 12.97 -5.40 -7.02
N ALA A 212 11.72 -5.82 -6.88
CA ALA A 212 10.65 -5.00 -6.34
C ALA A 212 9.67 -5.78 -5.46
N ALA A 213 9.12 -5.10 -4.47
CA ALA A 213 7.93 -5.49 -3.73
C ALA A 213 6.95 -4.32 -3.75
N PHE A 214 5.66 -4.62 -3.74
CA PHE A 214 4.60 -3.62 -3.71
C PHE A 214 3.92 -3.60 -2.34
N ASN A 215 3.37 -2.47 -1.95
CA ASN A 215 2.60 -2.38 -0.70
C ASN A 215 1.54 -1.29 -0.77
N ASN A 216 0.55 -1.38 0.11
CA ASN A 216 -0.52 -0.40 0.21
C ASN A 216 -0.15 0.85 1.02
N GLY A 217 1.07 0.92 1.59
CA GLY A 217 1.49 1.97 2.51
C GLY A 217 1.04 1.77 3.97
N ASN A 218 0.13 0.83 4.22
CA ASN A 218 -0.45 0.56 5.53
C ASN A 218 -0.05 -0.84 6.04
N GLY A 219 1.21 -1.23 5.79
CA GLY A 219 1.79 -2.48 6.30
C GLY A 219 1.38 -3.76 5.57
N THR A 220 0.55 -3.70 4.52
CA THR A 220 0.27 -4.88 3.67
C THR A 220 1.22 -4.90 2.48
N TRP A 221 1.93 -6.01 2.32
CA TRP A 221 2.96 -6.18 1.31
C TRP A 221 2.62 -7.31 0.34
N ASP A 222 2.98 -7.08 -0.92
CA ASP A 222 3.07 -8.08 -1.97
C ASP A 222 4.54 -8.17 -2.41
N ASN A 223 5.27 -9.09 -1.80
CA ASN A 223 6.66 -9.43 -2.13
C ASN A 223 6.75 -10.74 -2.92
N ASN A 224 5.67 -11.10 -3.64
CA ASN A 224 5.59 -12.34 -4.42
C ASN A 224 5.91 -13.60 -3.58
N GLY A 225 5.35 -13.70 -2.37
CA GLY A 225 5.62 -14.82 -1.46
C GLY A 225 7.08 -14.89 -0.96
N GLY A 226 7.78 -13.75 -0.93
CA GLY A 226 9.17 -13.64 -0.51
C GLY A 226 10.20 -13.75 -1.65
N ALA A 227 9.77 -13.95 -2.89
CA ALA A 227 10.67 -14.04 -4.05
C ALA A 227 11.06 -12.67 -4.65
N ASP A 228 10.28 -11.63 -4.35
CA ASP A 228 10.27 -10.33 -5.02
C ASP A 228 10.03 -10.42 -6.54
N TYR A 229 9.54 -9.32 -7.11
CA TYR A 229 9.36 -9.17 -8.55
C TYR A 229 10.68 -8.80 -9.20
N THR A 230 11.01 -9.42 -10.32
CA THR A 230 12.16 -9.02 -11.15
C THR A 230 11.63 -8.27 -12.36
N ILE A 231 12.03 -7.01 -12.51
CA ILE A 231 11.49 -6.12 -13.54
C ILE A 231 12.66 -5.53 -14.35
N GLY A 232 12.58 -5.65 -15.67
CA GLY A 232 13.58 -5.12 -16.60
C GLY A 232 13.27 -3.69 -17.07
N PRO A 233 14.11 -3.13 -17.96
CA PRO A 233 13.83 -1.86 -18.62
C PRO A 233 12.59 -1.97 -19.53
N GLY A 234 12.05 -0.81 -19.91
CA GLY A 234 10.84 -0.73 -20.73
C GLY A 234 9.56 -0.85 -19.91
N VAL A 235 8.45 -1.15 -20.58
CA VAL A 235 7.13 -1.25 -19.95
C VAL A 235 6.92 -2.66 -19.40
N SER A 236 6.57 -2.76 -18.12
CA SER A 236 6.18 -4.01 -17.48
C SER A 236 4.87 -3.86 -16.72
N THR A 237 4.01 -4.87 -16.80
CA THR A 237 2.83 -4.98 -15.92
C THR A 237 3.07 -6.05 -14.87
N VAL A 238 2.61 -5.79 -13.65
CA VAL A 238 2.60 -6.75 -12.56
C VAL A 238 1.16 -6.94 -12.09
N ARG A 239 0.67 -8.18 -12.17
CA ARG A 239 -0.70 -8.54 -11.80
C ARG A 239 -0.74 -10.01 -11.37
N ASN A 240 -1.49 -10.31 -10.32
CA ASN A 240 -1.71 -11.68 -9.84
C ASN A 240 -0.39 -12.47 -9.69
N ASN A 241 0.60 -11.87 -9.01
CA ASN A 241 1.91 -12.47 -8.76
C ASN A 241 2.75 -12.78 -10.01
N ALA A 242 2.40 -12.20 -11.16
CA ALA A 242 3.13 -12.36 -12.41
C ALA A 242 3.63 -11.02 -12.96
N VAL A 243 4.85 -11.03 -13.52
CA VAL A 243 5.41 -9.92 -14.30
C VAL A 243 5.24 -10.25 -15.78
N THR A 244 4.67 -9.33 -16.55
CA THR A 244 4.70 -9.35 -18.01
C THR A 244 5.65 -8.25 -18.48
N ALA A 245 6.82 -8.67 -19.00
CA ALA A 245 7.80 -7.77 -19.58
C ALA A 245 7.40 -7.34 -21.00
N ASN A 246 7.86 -6.16 -21.43
CA ASN A 246 7.51 -5.56 -22.73
C ASN A 246 5.99 -5.49 -22.95
N ALA A 247 5.24 -5.21 -21.88
CA ALA A 247 3.80 -5.12 -21.94
C ALA A 247 3.37 -3.89 -22.75
N SER A 248 2.20 -3.98 -23.38
CA SER A 248 1.50 -2.78 -23.85
C SER A 248 1.04 -1.97 -22.63
N ASP A 249 0.83 -0.66 -22.82
CA ASP A 249 0.27 0.18 -21.76
C ASP A 249 -1.17 -0.30 -21.44
N PRO A 250 -1.45 -0.81 -20.22
CA PRO A 250 -2.77 -1.31 -19.85
C PRO A 250 -3.83 -0.20 -19.79
N CYS A 251 -3.40 1.06 -19.82
CA CYS A 251 -4.25 2.24 -19.82
C CYS A 251 -4.29 2.94 -21.19
N ALA A 252 -3.76 2.31 -22.24
CA ALA A 252 -3.87 2.85 -23.60
C ALA A 252 -5.35 2.95 -24.02
N ALA A 253 -5.72 4.07 -24.61
CA ALA A 253 -7.02 4.18 -25.25
C ALA A 253 -7.08 3.22 -26.45
N GLU A 254 -8.16 2.45 -26.54
CA GLU A 254 -8.45 1.64 -27.73
C GLU A 254 -8.53 2.55 -28.96
N VAL A 255 -7.83 2.19 -30.02
CA VAL A 255 -7.91 2.93 -31.28
C VAL A 255 -9.34 2.76 -31.82
N PRO A 256 -10.08 3.86 -32.06
CA PRO A 256 -11.42 3.79 -32.62
C PRO A 256 -11.42 2.93 -33.88
N ASP A 257 -12.43 2.06 -33.99
CA ASP A 257 -12.63 1.35 -35.24
C ASP A 257 -13.13 2.33 -36.30
N THR A 258 -12.44 2.35 -37.43
CA THR A 258 -12.72 3.24 -38.55
C THR A 258 -12.90 2.49 -39.86
N ARG A 259 -12.77 1.16 -39.85
CA ARG A 259 -12.97 0.32 -41.03
C ARG A 259 -14.41 -0.19 -40.99
N ALA A 260 -15.09 -0.03 -42.12
CA ALA A 260 -16.45 -0.55 -42.27
C ALA A 260 -16.38 -2.01 -42.76
N PRO A 261 -17.32 -2.87 -42.33
CA PRO A 261 -17.45 -4.21 -42.88
C PRO A 261 -17.59 -4.22 -44.40
N THR A 262 -17.07 -5.27 -45.05
CA THR A 262 -17.30 -5.48 -46.48
C THR A 262 -18.78 -5.74 -46.77
N ALA A 263 -19.22 -5.45 -47.99
CA ALA A 263 -20.57 -5.83 -48.40
C ALA A 263 -20.68 -7.35 -48.52
N PRO A 264 -21.78 -7.98 -48.07
CA PRO A 264 -22.07 -9.38 -48.35
C PRO A 264 -22.02 -9.66 -49.84
N THR A 265 -21.47 -10.82 -50.22
CA THR A 265 -21.42 -11.23 -51.64
C THR A 265 -22.35 -12.42 -51.87
N LYS A 266 -22.60 -12.78 -53.14
CA LYS A 266 -23.50 -13.89 -53.52
C LYS A 266 -24.87 -13.88 -52.84
N VAL A 267 -25.46 -12.69 -52.69
CA VAL A 267 -26.82 -12.56 -52.15
C VAL A 267 -27.80 -13.21 -53.12
N THR A 268 -28.48 -14.27 -52.69
CA THR A 268 -29.53 -14.94 -53.46
C THR A 268 -30.80 -15.09 -52.63
N ALA A 269 -31.95 -14.94 -53.28
CA ALA A 269 -33.26 -15.09 -52.67
C ALA A 269 -34.12 -16.04 -53.49
N THR A 270 -34.70 -17.05 -52.85
CA THR A 270 -35.62 -18.01 -53.48
C THR A 270 -36.95 -17.99 -52.71
N ALA A 271 -38.06 -17.85 -53.42
CA ALA A 271 -39.40 -17.82 -52.83
C ALA A 271 -40.22 -19.05 -53.23
N ASP A 272 -40.99 -19.60 -52.30
CA ASP A 272 -41.91 -20.74 -52.53
C ASP A 272 -43.40 -20.34 -52.48
N GLY A 273 -43.67 -19.03 -52.37
CA GLY A 273 -45.01 -18.45 -52.28
C GLY A 273 -45.38 -17.97 -50.87
N VAL A 274 -44.80 -18.56 -49.81
CA VAL A 274 -45.05 -18.15 -48.41
C VAL A 274 -43.77 -17.91 -47.60
N THR A 275 -42.64 -18.44 -48.06
CA THR A 275 -41.32 -18.22 -47.46
C THR A 275 -40.35 -17.64 -48.49
N VAL A 276 -39.32 -16.96 -47.97
CA VAL A 276 -38.17 -16.50 -48.75
C VAL A 276 -36.92 -17.03 -48.07
N LEU A 277 -36.17 -17.89 -48.76
CA LEU A 277 -34.85 -18.30 -48.37
C LEU A 277 -33.84 -17.29 -48.90
N LEU A 278 -33.15 -16.59 -47.99
CA LEU A 278 -32.08 -15.65 -48.32
C LEU A 278 -30.73 -16.26 -47.92
N THR A 279 -29.79 -16.33 -48.85
CA THR A 279 -28.42 -16.76 -48.59
C THR A 279 -27.43 -15.73 -49.11
N TRP A 280 -26.27 -15.63 -48.47
CA TRP A 280 -25.18 -14.76 -48.90
C TRP A 280 -23.85 -15.30 -48.35
N ASP A 281 -22.76 -14.96 -49.02
CA ASP A 281 -21.42 -15.08 -48.46
C ASP A 281 -21.21 -13.96 -47.43
N PRO A 282 -20.73 -14.27 -46.21
CA PRO A 282 -20.65 -13.32 -45.11
C PRO A 282 -19.70 -12.16 -45.42
N ALA A 283 -20.04 -10.99 -44.87
CA ALA A 283 -19.13 -9.87 -44.78
C ALA A 283 -17.94 -10.19 -43.86
N THR A 284 -16.84 -9.47 -44.06
CA THR A 284 -15.62 -9.51 -43.26
C THR A 284 -15.28 -8.12 -42.77
N ASP A 285 -14.68 -8.07 -41.58
CA ASP A 285 -14.23 -6.86 -40.92
C ASP A 285 -13.08 -7.23 -39.96
N ASP A 286 -12.19 -6.28 -39.63
CA ASP A 286 -11.05 -6.53 -38.74
C ASP A 286 -11.41 -6.60 -37.25
N LYS A 287 -12.50 -5.94 -36.83
CA LYS A 287 -13.02 -6.03 -35.46
C LYS A 287 -14.31 -6.83 -35.38
N GLY A 288 -14.97 -7.04 -36.51
CA GLY A 288 -16.01 -8.03 -36.70
C GLY A 288 -17.33 -7.44 -37.19
N VAL A 289 -18.15 -8.31 -37.78
CA VAL A 289 -19.48 -7.93 -38.28
C VAL A 289 -20.52 -8.19 -37.20
N THR A 290 -21.13 -7.14 -36.67
CA THR A 290 -22.06 -7.23 -35.53
C THR A 290 -23.52 -7.45 -35.94
N LYS A 291 -23.92 -7.00 -37.13
CA LYS A 291 -25.30 -7.09 -37.62
C LYS A 291 -25.39 -7.08 -39.14
N TYR A 292 -26.37 -7.81 -39.67
CA TYR A 292 -26.90 -7.60 -41.02
C TYR A 292 -28.26 -6.90 -40.94
N GLN A 293 -28.46 -5.87 -41.77
CA GLN A 293 -29.77 -5.28 -41.99
C GLN A 293 -30.28 -5.72 -43.36
N VAL A 294 -31.31 -6.57 -43.37
CA VAL A 294 -31.99 -6.99 -44.59
C VAL A 294 -33.16 -6.05 -44.81
N THR A 295 -33.15 -5.33 -45.92
CA THR A 295 -34.26 -4.44 -46.30
C THR A 295 -34.91 -4.96 -47.57
N ARG A 296 -36.22 -5.19 -47.51
CA ARG A 296 -37.02 -5.46 -48.71
C ARG A 296 -37.45 -4.11 -49.28
N VAL A 297 -36.85 -3.71 -50.40
CA VAL A 297 -37.33 -2.57 -51.18
C VAL A 297 -38.31 -3.09 -52.24
N GLY A 298 -39.49 -2.46 -52.33
CA GLY A 298 -40.60 -2.94 -53.14
C GLY A 298 -40.23 -3.14 -54.62
N GLY A 299 -40.56 -4.32 -55.15
CA GLY A 299 -40.59 -4.61 -56.58
C GLY A 299 -42.02 -4.60 -57.10
N SER A 300 -42.20 -4.62 -58.42
CA SER A 300 -43.48 -4.44 -59.16
C SER A 300 -44.61 -5.46 -58.85
N GLY A 301 -44.49 -6.28 -57.80
CA GLY A 301 -45.48 -7.28 -57.37
C GLY A 301 -45.75 -7.33 -55.86
N GLY A 302 -45.38 -6.32 -55.06
CA GLY A 302 -45.76 -6.30 -53.64
C GLY A 302 -45.63 -4.94 -52.96
N SER A 303 -46.67 -4.53 -52.22
CA SER A 303 -46.59 -3.45 -51.23
C SER A 303 -46.02 -3.99 -49.92
N VAL A 304 -45.22 -3.17 -49.23
CA VAL A 304 -44.73 -3.43 -47.87
C VAL A 304 -45.81 -3.10 -46.85
#